data_AF-A0A2E9WG65-F1
#
_entry.id   AF-A0A2E9WG65-F1
#
_cell.length_a   1.000
_cell.length_b   1.000
_cell.length_c   1.000
_cell.angle_alpha   90.00
_cell.angle_beta   90.00
_cell.angle_gamma   90.00
#
_symmetry.space_group_name_H-M   'P 1'
#
loop_
_entity.id
_entity.type
_entity.pdbx_description
1 polymer ?
#
loop_
_entity_poly.entity_id
_entity_poly.type
_entity_poly.pdbx_seq_one_letter_code
_entity_poly.pdbx_strand_id
1 'polypeptide(L)'
;VSLLTMVLGTAVLAVFMPEAPMFAPVIIWVLATVLMLAYDHGPALKDRGLIGNMAISVLVGAVVLFGASGGGAWSHPVALAAATVAALVNLAREIVKDVHDLEGDEGHRSTLPMAVGAERARMIAYVFAMLGLVVLYLPYWLGPLLHPQILFQVPAILLIITTNGPLYEGHDALVVGRLRLGMMAGLFGFLISVMM
;
A
#
# COMPACT_ATOMS: atom_id res chain seq x y z
N VAL A 1 6.81 -8.76 9.75
CA VAL A 1 7.50 -7.59 10.35
C VAL A 1 7.52 -7.83 11.86
N SER A 2 8.70 -8.04 12.46
CA SER A 2 8.75 -8.51 13.85
C SER A 2 8.35 -7.40 14.82
N LEU A 3 7.64 -7.77 15.90
CA LEU A 3 7.27 -6.88 17.01
C LEU A 3 8.45 -6.03 17.49
N LEU A 4 9.65 -6.62 17.46
CA LEU A 4 10.93 -6.01 17.81
C LEU A 4 11.28 -4.80 16.93
N THR A 5 11.14 -4.92 15.60
CA THR A 5 11.45 -3.81 14.67
C THR A 5 10.55 -2.60 14.87
N MET A 6 9.30 -2.81 15.27
CA MET A 6 8.36 -1.72 15.53
C MET A 6 8.55 -1.10 16.92
N VAL A 7 8.80 -1.90 17.97
CA VAL A 7 9.13 -1.37 19.31
C VAL A 7 10.41 -0.53 19.24
N LEU A 8 11.42 -0.99 18.50
CA LEU A 8 12.62 -0.21 18.21
C LEU A 8 12.28 1.09 17.47
N GLY A 9 11.40 1.04 16.46
CA GLY A 9 10.96 2.24 15.73
C GLY A 9 10.29 3.29 16.63
N THR A 10 9.37 2.86 17.50
CA THR A 10 8.68 3.77 18.44
C THR A 10 9.63 4.30 19.52
N ALA A 11 10.55 3.47 20.01
CA ALA A 11 11.58 3.89 20.97
C ALA A 11 12.57 4.88 20.35
N VAL A 12 12.98 4.66 19.10
CA VAL A 12 13.81 5.59 18.32
C VAL A 12 13.07 6.93 18.15
N LEU A 13 11.79 6.92 17.76
CA LEU A 13 11.00 8.15 17.68
C LEU A 13 10.94 8.89 19.03
N ALA A 14 10.72 8.18 20.13
CA ALA A 14 10.67 8.77 21.47
C ALA A 14 12.02 9.37 21.92
N VAL A 15 13.15 8.76 21.52
CA VAL A 15 14.49 9.22 21.90
C VAL A 15 14.95 10.40 21.02
N PHE A 16 14.73 10.32 19.71
CA PHE A 16 15.23 11.32 18.77
C PHE A 16 14.28 12.51 18.58
N MET A 17 12.99 12.34 18.89
CA MET A 17 11.99 13.41 18.85
C MET A 17 11.16 13.42 20.14
N PRO A 18 11.74 13.82 21.28
CA PRO A 18 11.07 13.76 22.58
C PRO A 18 9.82 14.64 22.68
N GLU A 19 9.73 15.68 21.86
CA GLU A 19 8.57 16.58 21.76
C GLU A 19 7.51 16.09 20.76
N ALA A 20 7.75 14.97 20.07
CA ALA A 20 6.80 14.45 19.08
C ALA A 20 5.52 13.94 19.77
N PRO A 21 4.35 14.19 19.18
CA PRO A 21 3.08 13.71 19.72
C PRO A 21 2.99 12.18 19.59
N MET A 22 3.37 11.45 20.64
CA MET A 22 3.46 9.97 20.64
C MET A 22 2.11 9.25 20.58
N PHE A 23 0.99 9.94 20.81
CA PHE A 23 -0.34 9.33 20.85
C PHE A 23 -0.75 8.67 19.52
N ALA A 24 -0.59 9.40 18.40
CA ALA A 24 -0.95 8.88 17.08
C ALA A 24 -0.06 7.69 16.62
N PRO A 25 1.29 7.76 16.71
CA PRO A 25 2.15 6.62 16.42
C PRO A 25 1.80 5.37 17.23
N VAL A 26 1.50 5.53 18.53
CA VAL A 26 1.12 4.41 19.40
C VAL A 26 -0.21 3.79 18.99
N ILE A 27 -1.24 4.58 18.67
CA ILE A 27 -2.53 4.04 18.19
C ILE A 27 -2.36 3.29 16.87
N ILE A 28 -1.67 3.90 15.90
CA ILE A 28 -1.42 3.28 14.60
C ILE A 28 -0.67 1.94 14.82
N TRP A 29 0.28 1.91 15.76
CA TRP A 29 1.00 0.70 16.13
C TRP A 29 0.10 -0.37 16.75
N VAL A 30 -0.74 -0.03 17.74
CA VAL A 30 -1.65 -1.00 18.37
C VAL A 30 -2.57 -1.61 17.31
N LEU A 31 -3.18 -0.77 16.47
CA LEU A 31 -4.08 -1.22 15.41
C LEU A 31 -3.38 -2.11 14.39
N ALA A 32 -2.18 -1.71 13.93
CA ALA A 32 -1.39 -2.51 13.00
C ALA A 32 -0.98 -3.85 13.60
N THR A 33 -0.61 -3.88 14.89
CA THR A 33 -0.25 -5.12 15.61
C THR A 33 -1.44 -6.05 15.73
N VAL A 34 -2.61 -5.54 16.13
CA VAL A 34 -3.85 -6.33 16.21
C VAL A 34 -4.21 -6.90 14.85
N LEU A 35 -4.13 -6.10 13.79
CA LEU A 35 -4.43 -6.56 12.43
C LEU A 35 -3.41 -7.60 11.92
N MET A 36 -2.13 -7.43 12.24
CA MET A 36 -1.08 -8.40 11.91
C MET A 36 -1.26 -9.72 12.68
N LEU A 37 -1.63 -9.67 13.96
CA LEU A 37 -1.97 -10.85 14.74
C LEU A 37 -3.19 -11.57 14.16
N ALA A 38 -4.21 -10.83 13.74
CA ALA A 38 -5.37 -11.39 13.05
C ALA A 38 -5.01 -12.02 11.69
N TYR A 39 -4.00 -11.47 11.01
CA TYR A 39 -3.47 -12.00 9.75
C TYR A 39 -2.72 -13.32 9.92
N ASP A 40 -1.77 -13.41 10.86
CA ASP A 40 -0.88 -14.57 11.01
C ASP A 40 -1.41 -15.67 11.93
N HIS A 41 -2.00 -15.31 13.07
CA HIS A 41 -2.31 -16.25 14.17
C HIS A 41 -3.81 -16.37 14.47
N GLY A 42 -4.57 -15.27 14.35
CA GLY A 42 -5.99 -15.20 14.69
C GLY A 42 -6.90 -15.94 13.70
N PRO A 43 -7.97 -15.33 13.13
CA PRO A 43 -8.82 -15.98 12.11
C PRO A 43 -8.08 -16.40 10.81
N ALA A 44 -6.74 -16.33 10.80
CA ALA A 44 -5.82 -16.63 9.71
C ALA A 44 -6.26 -15.93 8.43
N LEU A 45 -6.37 -14.59 8.47
CA LEU A 45 -6.86 -13.82 7.33
C LEU A 45 -6.02 -14.04 6.07
N LYS A 46 -4.74 -14.40 6.23
CA LYS A 46 -3.84 -14.78 5.12
C LYS A 46 -4.42 -15.88 4.23
N ASP A 47 -5.27 -16.76 4.76
CA ASP A 47 -5.88 -17.87 4.02
C ASP A 47 -7.25 -17.51 3.42
N ARG A 48 -7.76 -16.30 3.70
CA ARG A 48 -9.10 -15.82 3.32
C ARG A 48 -9.12 -14.95 2.06
N GLY A 49 -8.16 -15.13 1.17
CA GLY A 49 -8.08 -14.45 -0.13
C GLY A 49 -8.15 -12.93 -0.04
N LEU A 50 -9.18 -12.34 -0.65
CA LEU A 50 -9.32 -10.88 -0.77
C LEU A 50 -9.34 -10.16 0.58
N ILE A 51 -9.92 -10.75 1.64
CA ILE A 51 -9.93 -10.15 2.97
C ILE A 51 -8.51 -10.09 3.54
N GLY A 52 -7.71 -11.14 3.35
CA GLY A 52 -6.29 -11.16 3.70
C GLY A 52 -5.51 -10.11 2.93
N ASN A 53 -5.75 -10.00 1.63
CA ASN A 53 -5.09 -9.02 0.76
C ASN A 53 -5.44 -7.57 1.16
N MET A 54 -6.69 -7.32 1.55
CA MET A 54 -7.10 -6.03 2.11
C MET A 54 -6.38 -5.75 3.43
N ALA A 55 -6.31 -6.72 4.33
CA ALA A 55 -5.63 -6.57 5.63
C ALA A 55 -4.15 -6.21 5.45
N ILE A 56 -3.40 -6.97 4.64
CA ILE A 56 -1.97 -6.69 4.42
C ILE A 56 -1.77 -5.34 3.70
N SER A 57 -2.69 -4.94 2.83
CA SER A 57 -2.61 -3.66 2.13
C SER A 57 -2.90 -2.47 3.05
N VAL A 58 -3.84 -2.61 3.98
CA VAL A 58 -4.07 -1.62 5.04
C VAL A 58 -2.84 -1.52 5.95
N LEU A 59 -2.18 -2.64 6.27
CA LEU A 59 -0.92 -2.62 7.02
C LEU A 59 0.17 -1.84 6.28
N VAL A 60 0.31 -2.02 4.96
CA VAL A 60 1.26 -1.24 4.15
C VAL A 60 0.96 0.26 4.22
N GLY A 61 -0.30 0.67 4.09
CA GLY A 61 -0.70 2.07 4.27
C GLY A 61 -0.44 2.59 5.69
N ALA A 62 -0.67 1.76 6.71
CA ALA A 62 -0.42 2.12 8.11
C ALA A 62 1.06 2.41 8.39
N VAL A 63 2.00 1.75 7.70
CA VAL A 63 3.45 2.08 7.79
C VAL A 63 3.72 3.52 7.35
N VAL A 64 3.06 3.98 6.28
CA VAL A 64 3.20 5.37 5.79
C VAL A 64 2.66 6.36 6.83
N LEU A 65 1.48 6.08 7.40
CA LEU A 65 0.89 6.94 8.45
C LEU A 65 1.72 6.93 9.72
N PHE A 66 2.29 5.79 10.11
CA PHE A 66 3.20 5.70 11.24
C PHE A 66 4.43 6.59 11.04
N GLY A 67 5.04 6.57 9.85
CA GLY A 67 6.14 7.47 9.52
C GLY A 67 5.74 8.95 9.60
N ALA A 68 4.60 9.33 9.00
CA ALA A 68 4.09 10.70 9.05
C ALA A 68 3.73 11.16 10.47
N SER A 69 3.29 10.24 11.32
CA SER A 69 2.91 10.52 12.71
C SER A 69 4.09 10.94 13.57
N GLY A 70 5.32 10.54 13.23
CA GLY A 70 6.54 10.97 13.94
C GLY A 70 6.78 12.48 13.87
N GLY A 71 6.36 13.13 12.78
CA GLY A 71 6.38 14.59 12.63
C GLY A 71 5.06 15.29 13.00
N GLY A 72 4.11 14.57 13.61
CA GLY A 72 2.77 15.11 13.92
C GLY A 72 1.83 15.24 12.70
N ALA A 73 2.22 14.78 11.53
CA ALA A 73 1.50 14.97 10.26
C ALA A 73 0.59 13.78 9.87
N TRP A 74 0.18 12.94 10.82
CA TRP A 74 -0.60 11.72 10.54
C TRP A 74 -1.95 11.99 9.86
N SER A 75 -2.58 13.13 10.18
CA SER A 75 -3.87 13.57 9.61
C SER A 75 -3.69 14.50 8.41
N HIS A 76 -2.46 14.77 7.99
CA HIS A 76 -2.18 15.66 6.87
C HIS A 76 -2.71 15.05 5.56
N PRO A 77 -3.36 15.82 4.67
CA PRO A 77 -3.95 15.27 3.44
C PRO A 77 -2.97 14.50 2.57
N VAL A 78 -1.72 14.95 2.49
CA VAL A 78 -0.65 14.26 1.73
C VAL A 78 -0.29 12.90 2.35
N ALA A 79 -0.23 12.82 3.69
CA ALA A 79 0.08 11.56 4.39
C ALA A 79 -1.05 10.54 4.21
N LEU A 80 -2.30 10.99 4.34
CA LEU A 80 -3.49 10.18 4.09
C LEU A 80 -3.52 9.68 2.64
N ALA A 81 -3.29 10.56 1.67
CA ALA A 81 -3.23 10.18 0.26
C ALA A 81 -2.11 9.17 0.00
N ALA A 82 -0.89 9.43 0.47
CA ALA A 82 0.23 8.51 0.29
C ALA A 82 -0.04 7.12 0.89
N ALA A 83 -0.64 7.05 2.08
CA ALA A 83 -1.03 5.81 2.72
C ALA A 83 -2.12 5.06 1.93
N THR A 84 -3.14 5.77 1.46
CA THR A 84 -4.22 5.18 0.64
C THR A 84 -3.70 4.70 -0.70
N VAL A 85 -2.82 5.45 -1.37
CA VAL A 85 -2.16 5.04 -2.62
C VAL A 85 -1.35 3.76 -2.39
N ALA A 86 -0.52 3.72 -1.35
CA ALA A 86 0.26 2.53 -1.02
C ALA A 86 -0.63 1.31 -0.75
N ALA A 87 -1.72 1.48 -0.02
CA ALA A 87 -2.68 0.41 0.23
C ALA A 87 -3.37 -0.07 -1.05
N LEU A 88 -3.90 0.83 -1.89
CA LEU A 88 -4.61 0.45 -3.12
C LEU A 88 -3.69 -0.24 -4.13
N VAL A 89 -2.48 0.28 -4.34
CA VAL A 89 -1.50 -0.30 -5.27
C VAL A 89 -0.98 -1.63 -4.72
N ASN A 90 -0.79 -1.77 -3.40
CA ASN A 90 -0.44 -3.04 -2.79
C ASN A 90 -1.58 -4.06 -2.91
N LEU A 91 -2.84 -3.65 -2.77
CA LEU A 91 -4.00 -4.54 -2.95
C LEU A 91 -4.06 -5.06 -4.38
N ALA A 92 -3.87 -4.18 -5.36
CA ALA A 92 -3.73 -4.58 -6.76
C ALA A 92 -2.60 -5.61 -6.93
N ARG A 93 -1.43 -5.35 -6.33
CA ARG A 93 -0.27 -6.26 -6.40
C ARG A 93 -0.59 -7.64 -5.81
N GLU A 94 -1.22 -7.71 -4.64
CA GLU A 94 -1.56 -9.00 -4.02
C GLU A 94 -2.60 -9.77 -4.86
N ILE A 95 -3.56 -9.08 -5.48
CA ILE A 95 -4.51 -9.75 -6.39
C ILE A 95 -3.78 -10.33 -7.62
N VAL A 96 -2.88 -9.58 -8.25
CA VAL A 96 -2.09 -10.09 -9.40
C VAL A 96 -1.17 -11.22 -8.96
N LYS A 97 -0.61 -11.13 -7.75
CA LYS A 97 0.21 -12.20 -7.18
C LYS A 97 -0.61 -13.48 -6.97
N ASP A 98 -1.82 -13.38 -6.42
CA ASP A 98 -2.72 -14.53 -6.27
C ASP A 98 -3.09 -15.15 -7.65
N VAL A 99 -3.10 -14.35 -8.73
CA VAL A 99 -3.27 -14.89 -10.10
C VAL A 99 -2.02 -15.64 -10.56
N HIS A 100 -0.84 -15.08 -10.29
CA HIS A 100 0.43 -15.71 -10.62
C HIS A 100 0.62 -17.05 -9.89
N ASP A 101 0.21 -17.11 -8.62
CA ASP A 101 0.37 -18.26 -7.73
C ASP A 101 -0.85 -19.21 -7.76
N LEU A 102 -1.78 -19.04 -8.72
CA LEU A 102 -3.08 -19.71 -8.73
C LEU A 102 -2.97 -21.23 -8.61
N GLU A 103 -2.15 -21.87 -9.44
CA GLU A 103 -1.96 -23.34 -9.45
C GLU A 103 -1.34 -23.86 -8.14
N GLY A 104 -0.49 -23.05 -7.49
CA GLY A 104 0.18 -23.43 -6.24
C GLY A 104 -0.69 -23.25 -4.99
N ASP A 105 -1.66 -22.33 -5.05
CA ASP A 105 -2.57 -22.03 -3.95
C ASP A 105 -3.81 -22.95 -3.93
N GLU A 106 -4.09 -23.67 -5.03
CA GLU A 106 -5.23 -24.59 -5.14
C GLU A 106 -5.20 -25.66 -4.03
N GLY A 107 -6.33 -25.80 -3.32
CA GLY A 107 -6.47 -26.75 -2.21
C GLY A 107 -5.91 -26.27 -0.86
N HIS A 108 -5.25 -25.11 -0.82
CA HIS A 108 -4.66 -24.55 0.40
C HIS A 108 -5.25 -23.20 0.81
N ARG A 109 -5.56 -22.33 -0.16
CA ARG A 109 -6.12 -20.99 0.07
C ARG A 109 -7.37 -20.77 -0.75
N SER A 110 -8.22 -19.84 -0.33
CA SER A 110 -9.39 -19.40 -1.10
C SER A 110 -9.14 -18.00 -1.64
N THR A 111 -8.58 -17.88 -2.85
CA THR A 111 -8.16 -16.59 -3.43
C THR A 111 -9.23 -15.99 -4.36
N LEU A 112 -9.14 -14.68 -4.63
CA LEU A 112 -10.05 -14.01 -5.57
C LEU A 112 -10.05 -14.64 -6.97
N PRO A 113 -8.90 -14.93 -7.62
CA PRO A 113 -8.91 -15.54 -8.95
C PRO A 113 -9.56 -16.93 -9.01
N MET A 114 -9.59 -17.71 -7.92
CA MET A 114 -10.34 -18.97 -7.88
C MET A 114 -11.86 -18.74 -7.94
N ALA A 115 -12.35 -17.63 -7.38
CA ALA A 115 -13.77 -17.32 -7.34
C ALA A 115 -14.29 -16.68 -8.64
N VAL A 116 -13.48 -15.83 -9.29
CA VAL A 116 -13.92 -15.04 -10.46
C VAL A 116 -13.16 -15.32 -11.75
N GLY A 117 -12.11 -16.15 -11.71
CA GLY A 117 -11.20 -16.40 -12.81
C GLY A 117 -10.05 -15.40 -12.90
N ALA A 118 -8.93 -15.85 -13.48
CA ALA A 118 -7.69 -15.08 -13.60
C ALA A 118 -7.89 -13.74 -14.34
N GLU A 119 -8.55 -13.75 -15.50
CA GLU A 119 -8.77 -12.55 -16.31
C GLU A 119 -9.56 -11.47 -15.54
N ARG A 120 -10.65 -11.85 -14.86
CA ARG A 120 -11.46 -10.91 -14.07
C ARG A 120 -10.68 -10.40 -12.87
N ALA A 121 -9.91 -11.24 -12.21
CA ALA A 121 -9.06 -10.83 -11.09
C ALA A 121 -7.99 -9.81 -11.54
N ARG A 122 -7.35 -10.01 -12.69
CA ARG A 122 -6.41 -9.04 -13.29
C ARG A 122 -7.08 -7.69 -13.57
N MET A 123 -8.30 -7.70 -14.10
CA MET A 123 -9.06 -6.45 -14.32
C MET A 123 -9.43 -5.75 -13.02
N ILE A 124 -9.85 -6.50 -12.00
CA ILE A 124 -10.12 -5.94 -10.66
C ILE A 124 -8.85 -5.31 -10.07
N ALA A 125 -7.71 -5.97 -10.19
CA ALA A 125 -6.43 -5.42 -9.76
C ALA A 125 -6.09 -4.13 -10.50
N TYR A 126 -6.28 -4.07 -11.81
CA TYR A 126 -6.06 -2.86 -12.60
C TYR A 126 -6.95 -1.71 -12.14
N VAL A 127 -8.23 -1.97 -11.84
CA VAL A 127 -9.14 -0.96 -11.28
C VAL A 127 -8.62 -0.41 -9.96
N PHE A 128 -8.18 -1.25 -9.02
CA PHE A 128 -7.58 -0.78 -7.77
C PHE A 128 -6.30 0.04 -8.00
N ALA A 129 -5.46 -0.36 -8.96
CA ALA A 129 -4.27 0.40 -9.31
C ALA A 129 -4.63 1.79 -9.88
N MET A 130 -5.65 1.88 -10.72
CA MET A 130 -6.16 3.15 -11.26
C MET A 130 -6.80 4.03 -10.19
N LEU A 131 -7.55 3.45 -9.26
CA LEU A 131 -8.05 4.17 -8.09
C LEU A 131 -6.90 4.75 -7.25
N GLY A 132 -5.79 4.02 -7.13
CA GLY A 132 -4.56 4.53 -6.56
C GLY A 132 -4.05 5.78 -7.27
N LEU A 133 -4.04 5.82 -8.61
CA LEU A 133 -3.64 7.01 -9.36
C LEU A 133 -4.61 8.19 -9.19
N VAL A 134 -5.91 7.93 -9.08
CA VAL A 134 -6.91 8.97 -8.78
C VAL A 134 -6.63 9.60 -7.41
N VAL A 135 -6.42 8.78 -6.38
CA VAL A 135 -6.09 9.27 -5.03
C VAL A 135 -4.75 10.00 -5.04
N LEU A 136 -3.76 9.52 -5.81
CA LEU A 136 -2.46 10.16 -5.95
C LEU A 136 -2.59 11.60 -6.46
N TYR A 137 -3.56 11.86 -7.35
CA TYR A 137 -3.78 13.19 -7.91
C TYR A 137 -4.43 14.18 -6.93
N LEU A 138 -5.22 13.70 -5.96
CA LEU A 138 -6.03 14.56 -5.07
C LEU A 138 -5.25 15.66 -4.35
N PRO A 139 -4.06 15.41 -3.75
CA PRO A 139 -3.33 16.45 -3.03
C PRO A 139 -2.77 17.56 -3.92
N TYR A 140 -2.59 17.31 -5.21
CA TYR A 140 -2.15 18.31 -6.19
C TYR A 140 -3.32 19.16 -6.70
N TRP A 141 -4.52 18.57 -6.74
CA TRP A 141 -5.73 19.24 -7.22
C TRP A 141 -6.42 20.05 -6.14
N LEU A 142 -6.65 19.43 -4.97
CA LEU A 142 -7.31 20.06 -3.81
C LEU A 142 -6.33 20.82 -2.91
N GLY A 143 -5.03 20.71 -3.17
CA GLY A 143 -3.98 21.13 -2.25
C GLY A 143 -3.73 20.10 -1.13
N PRO A 144 -2.67 20.28 -0.32
CA PRO A 144 -1.81 21.46 -0.26
C PRO A 144 -0.64 21.48 -1.25
N LEU A 145 -0.45 20.43 -2.06
CA LEU A 145 0.64 20.39 -3.03
C LEU A 145 0.34 21.28 -4.24
N LEU A 146 1.38 21.88 -4.81
CA LEU A 146 1.26 22.71 -6.00
C LEU A 146 1.14 21.83 -7.24
N HIS A 147 0.32 22.26 -8.21
CA HIS A 147 0.09 21.51 -9.45
C HIS A 147 1.37 21.09 -10.19
N PRO A 148 2.43 21.94 -10.33
CA PRO A 148 3.66 21.52 -11.00
C PRO A 148 4.43 20.38 -10.30
N GLN A 149 4.22 20.17 -9.00
CA GLN A 149 4.90 19.12 -8.24
C GLN A 149 4.46 17.72 -8.67
N ILE A 150 3.35 17.58 -9.40
CA ILE A 150 2.92 16.29 -9.97
C ILE A 150 3.97 15.67 -10.90
N LEU A 151 4.90 16.46 -11.43
CA LEU A 151 6.02 15.96 -12.24
C LEU A 151 6.87 14.92 -11.49
N PHE A 152 6.98 15.04 -10.16
CA PHE A 152 7.68 14.05 -9.34
C PHE A 152 6.95 12.70 -9.26
N GLN A 153 5.65 12.66 -9.60
CA GLN A 153 4.84 11.44 -9.63
C GLN A 153 4.87 10.73 -10.98
N VAL A 154 5.43 11.34 -12.03
CA VAL A 154 5.45 10.78 -13.38
C VAL A 154 6.01 9.35 -13.42
N PRO A 155 7.13 9.02 -12.74
CA PRO A 155 7.63 7.64 -12.74
C PRO A 155 6.63 6.64 -12.16
N ALA A 156 5.92 7.00 -11.08
CA ALA A 156 4.90 6.16 -10.46
C ALA A 156 3.69 5.96 -11.39
N ILE A 157 3.21 7.06 -11.99
CA ILE A 157 2.09 7.05 -12.93
C ILE A 157 2.41 6.15 -14.13
N LEU A 158 3.60 6.29 -14.72
CA LEU A 158 4.02 5.48 -15.87
C LEU A 158 4.15 3.99 -15.52
N LEU A 159 4.76 3.67 -14.38
CA LEU A 159 4.91 2.28 -13.93
C LEU A 159 3.55 1.60 -13.71
N ILE A 160 2.56 2.33 -13.19
CA ILE A 160 1.24 1.80 -12.88
C ILE A 160 0.33 1.75 -14.12
N ILE A 161 0.28 2.81 -14.93
CA ILE A 161 -0.62 2.87 -16.09
C ILE A 161 -0.23 1.87 -17.18
N THR A 162 1.06 1.61 -17.36
CA THR A 162 1.59 0.67 -18.35
C THR A 162 1.47 -0.80 -17.94
N THR A 163 0.81 -1.10 -16.82
CA THR A 163 0.50 -2.48 -16.42
C THR A 163 -0.63 -3.11 -17.24
N ASN A 164 -1.46 -2.31 -17.93
CA ASN A 164 -2.61 -2.81 -18.70
C ASN A 164 -2.21 -3.85 -19.76
N GLY A 165 -1.21 -3.55 -20.59
CA GLY A 165 -0.73 -4.48 -21.64
C GLY A 165 -0.22 -5.81 -21.07
N PRO A 166 0.76 -5.79 -20.15
CA PRO A 166 1.25 -7.00 -19.50
C PRO A 166 0.18 -7.80 -18.75
N LEU A 167 -0.81 -7.13 -18.13
CA LEU A 167 -1.95 -7.82 -17.49
C LEU A 167 -2.80 -8.56 -18.53
N TYR A 168 -3.05 -7.94 -19.68
CA TYR A 168 -3.79 -8.57 -20.77
C TYR A 168 -3.03 -9.78 -21.37
N GLU A 169 -1.71 -9.66 -21.52
CA GLU A 169 -0.83 -10.73 -22.00
C GLU A 169 -0.59 -11.84 -20.96
N GLY A 170 -0.98 -11.63 -19.71
CA GLY A 170 -0.78 -12.59 -18.61
C GLY A 170 0.63 -12.62 -18.03
N HIS A 171 1.43 -11.56 -18.24
CA HIS A 171 2.76 -11.39 -17.66
C HIS A 171 2.69 -10.95 -16.18
N ASP A 172 2.02 -11.73 -15.32
CA ASP A 172 1.65 -11.35 -13.96
C ASP A 172 2.87 -11.04 -13.06
N ALA A 173 3.93 -11.85 -13.14
CA ALA A 173 5.15 -11.63 -12.37
C ALA A 173 5.82 -10.27 -12.66
N LEU A 174 5.80 -9.84 -13.93
CA LEU A 174 6.31 -8.53 -14.33
C LEU A 174 5.45 -7.41 -13.73
N VAL A 175 4.13 -7.58 -13.74
CA VAL A 175 3.18 -6.60 -13.19
C VAL A 175 3.35 -6.47 -11.68
N VAL A 176 3.53 -7.57 -10.94
CA VAL A 176 3.82 -7.55 -9.50
C VAL A 176 5.06 -6.68 -9.21
N GLY A 177 6.13 -6.84 -10.02
CA GLY A 177 7.32 -6.02 -9.93
C GLY A 177 7.07 -4.54 -10.22
N ARG A 178 6.35 -4.23 -11.31
CA ARG A 178 6.01 -2.85 -11.69
C ARG A 178 5.14 -2.14 -10.66
N LEU A 179 4.13 -2.81 -10.10
CA LEU A 179 3.27 -2.23 -9.06
C LEU A 179 4.07 -1.94 -7.77
N ARG A 180 4.99 -2.84 -7.39
CA ARG A 180 5.91 -2.60 -6.27
C ARG A 180 6.80 -1.38 -6.50
N LEU A 181 7.44 -1.30 -7.66
CA LEU A 181 8.29 -0.16 -8.03
C LEU A 181 7.50 1.14 -8.15
N GLY A 182 6.29 1.09 -8.73
CA GLY A 182 5.39 2.23 -8.86
C GLY A 182 4.97 2.80 -7.51
N MET A 183 4.64 1.93 -6.56
CA MET A 183 4.35 2.33 -5.17
C MET A 183 5.56 3.02 -4.52
N MET A 184 6.77 2.45 -4.64
CA MET A 184 7.99 3.06 -4.09
C MET A 184 8.27 4.42 -4.72
N ALA A 185 8.18 4.51 -6.06
CA ALA A 185 8.36 5.76 -6.79
C ALA A 185 7.34 6.82 -6.37
N GLY A 186 6.08 6.44 -6.14
CA GLY A 186 5.03 7.36 -5.72
C GLY A 186 5.25 7.92 -4.31
N LEU A 187 5.68 7.05 -3.37
CA LEU A 187 6.07 7.48 -2.02
C LEU A 187 7.25 8.45 -2.06
N PHE A 188 8.29 8.18 -2.86
CA PHE A 188 9.39 9.12 -3.06
C PHE A 188 8.92 10.43 -3.69
N GLY A 189 8.04 10.37 -4.69
CA GLY A 189 7.47 11.56 -5.32
C GLY A 189 6.71 12.44 -4.31
N PHE A 190 5.98 11.84 -3.37
CA PHE A 190 5.28 12.58 -2.32
C PHE A 190 6.25 13.23 -1.35
N LEU A 191 7.29 12.49 -0.92
CA LEU A 191 8.33 13.04 -0.04
C LEU A 191 9.02 14.25 -0.67
N ILE A 192 9.44 14.15 -1.94
CA ILE A 192 10.07 15.27 -2.66
C ILE A 192 9.11 16.45 -2.77
N SER A 193 7.83 16.20 -3.08
CA SER A 193 6.83 17.26 -3.23
C SER A 193 6.57 18.01 -1.91
N VAL A 194 6.69 17.34 -0.76
CA VAL A 194 6.53 17.98 0.56
C VAL A 194 7.76 18.78 0.97
N MET A 195 8.95 18.39 0.49
CA MET A 195 10.22 19.04 0.85
C MET A 195 10.53 20.32 0.04
N MET A 196 9.84 20.53 -1.08
CA MET A 196 10.04 21.64 -2.02
C MET A 196 8.96 22.71 -1.83
#